data_AF-A0A662RMJ0-F1
#
_entry.id   AF-A0A662RMJ0-F1
#
_cell.length_a   1.000
_cell.length_b   1.000
_cell.length_c   1.000
_cell.angle_alpha   90.00
_cell.angle_beta   90.00
_cell.angle_gamma   90.00
#
_symmetry.space_group_name_H-M   'P 1'
#
loop_
_entity.id
_entity.type
_entity.pdbx_description
1 polymer ?
#
loop_
_entity_poly.entity_id
_entity_poly.type
_entity_poly.pdbx_seq_one_letter_code
_entity_poly.pdbx_strand_id
1 'polypeptide(L)'
;PYDIIIWTAGIKPNSLLEKLDLQKEGGWLKVDPYLRVEGILNVFAVGDTVYFEIEGVRAGQNVEEAERQGKAAAENIIRTIEEKKLRRYRPKNTIQNPRAFISLGDNKAVMYYGGIIFKPFAYRMKKFVQWRYMRRFR
;
A
#
# COMPACT_ATOMS: atom_id res chain seq x y z
N PRO A 1 5.42 24.14 -26.50
CA PRO A 1 5.31 22.86 -27.23
C PRO A 1 6.31 21.83 -26.66
N TYR A 2 5.91 20.57 -26.57
CA TYR A 2 6.75 19.46 -26.11
C TYR A 2 6.68 18.33 -27.13
N ASP A 3 7.76 17.56 -27.29
CA ASP A 3 7.77 16.35 -28.15
C ASP A 3 7.27 15.11 -27.39
N ILE A 4 7.52 15.05 -26.07
CA ILE A 4 7.11 13.92 -25.21
C ILE A 4 6.66 14.46 -23.84
N ILE A 5 5.55 13.91 -23.33
CA ILE A 5 5.12 14.07 -21.93
C ILE A 5 5.05 12.70 -21.25
N ILE A 6 5.56 12.66 -20.02
CA ILE A 6 5.43 11.52 -19.10
C ILE A 6 4.77 12.05 -17.82
N TRP A 7 3.63 11.46 -17.41
CA TRP A 7 2.90 11.87 -16.22
C TRP A 7 3.16 10.93 -15.04
N THR A 8 3.67 11.49 -13.94
CA THR A 8 3.97 10.75 -12.69
C THR A 8 3.40 11.45 -11.44
N ALA A 9 2.62 12.51 -11.61
CA ALA A 9 2.18 13.39 -10.53
C ALA A 9 0.96 12.87 -9.72
N GLY A 10 0.40 11.71 -10.09
CA GLY A 10 -0.71 11.12 -9.34
C GLY A 10 -1.11 9.74 -9.84
N ILE A 11 -1.87 9.04 -8.99
CA ILE A 11 -2.46 7.74 -9.28
C ILE A 11 -3.99 7.82 -9.20
N LYS A 12 -4.67 6.92 -9.91
CA LYS A 12 -6.12 6.73 -9.87
C LYS A 12 -6.41 5.27 -9.49
N PRO A 13 -7.48 4.97 -8.74
CA PRO A 13 -7.97 3.60 -8.59
C PRO A 13 -8.26 2.95 -9.95
N ASN A 14 -8.26 1.61 -9.98
CA ASN A 14 -8.62 0.84 -11.16
C ASN A 14 -10.05 1.22 -11.63
N SER A 15 -10.24 1.43 -12.94
CA SER A 15 -11.53 1.83 -13.53
C SER A 15 -12.65 0.82 -13.31
N LEU A 16 -12.34 -0.45 -13.01
CA LEU A 16 -13.33 -1.43 -12.58
C LEU A 16 -14.11 -0.96 -11.35
N LEU A 17 -13.45 -0.26 -10.41
CA LEU A 17 -14.08 0.22 -9.19
C LEU A 17 -15.18 1.23 -9.45
N GLU A 18 -15.14 1.96 -10.57
CA GLU A 18 -16.18 2.91 -10.95
C GLU A 18 -17.53 2.21 -11.15
N LYS A 19 -17.51 0.96 -11.63
CA LYS A 19 -18.72 0.17 -11.96
C LYS A 19 -19.35 -0.54 -10.76
N LEU A 20 -18.68 -0.57 -9.60
CA LEU A 20 -19.16 -1.26 -8.41
C LEU A 20 -20.03 -0.32 -7.57
N ASP A 21 -21.25 -0.71 -7.22
CA ASP A 21 -22.08 0.09 -6.30
C ASP A 21 -21.67 -0.16 -4.83
N LEU A 22 -20.50 0.38 -4.47
CA LEU A 22 -19.85 0.21 -3.17
C LEU A 22 -19.39 1.56 -2.62
N GLN A 23 -19.25 1.64 -1.30
CA GLN A 23 -18.74 2.83 -0.62
C GLN A 23 -17.29 3.11 -1.03
N LYS A 24 -17.03 4.36 -1.44
CA LYS A 24 -15.73 4.81 -1.96
C LYS A 24 -15.35 6.18 -1.44
N GLU A 25 -14.05 6.42 -1.38
CA GLU A 25 -13.45 7.72 -1.06
C GLU A 25 -12.39 8.02 -2.12
N GLY A 26 -12.53 9.15 -2.83
CA GLY A 26 -11.68 9.46 -4.00
C GLY A 26 -11.68 8.38 -5.10
N GLY A 27 -12.71 7.53 -5.15
CA GLY A 27 -12.84 6.39 -6.07
C GLY A 27 -12.21 5.08 -5.59
N TRP A 28 -11.46 5.07 -4.49
CA TRP A 28 -10.95 3.86 -3.85
C TRP A 28 -12.01 3.27 -2.92
N LEU A 29 -12.06 1.94 -2.78
CA LEU A 29 -13.03 1.27 -1.91
C LEU A 29 -12.75 1.59 -0.45
N LYS A 30 -13.76 2.06 0.29
CA LYS A 30 -13.65 2.20 1.75
C LYS A 30 -13.66 0.82 2.39
N VAL A 31 -12.75 0.61 3.33
CA VAL A 31 -12.66 -0.65 4.07
C VAL A 31 -12.63 -0.42 5.57
N ASP A 32 -13.11 -1.40 6.31
CA ASP A 32 -13.12 -1.39 7.77
C ASP A 32 -11.73 -1.76 8.36
N PRO A 33 -11.58 -1.76 9.71
CA PRO A 33 -10.33 -2.13 10.36
C PRO A 33 -9.81 -3.54 10.11
N TYR A 34 -10.60 -4.40 9.48
CA TYR A 34 -10.26 -5.78 9.16
C TYR A 34 -10.00 -5.97 7.65
N LEU A 35 -9.98 -4.87 6.87
CA LEU A 35 -9.82 -4.82 5.41
C LEU A 35 -11.04 -5.36 4.64
N ARG A 36 -12.21 -5.38 5.28
CA ARG A 36 -13.46 -5.73 4.60
C ARG A 36 -14.03 -4.50 3.93
N VAL A 37 -14.59 -4.67 2.74
CA VAL A 37 -15.31 -3.60 2.05
C VAL A 37 -16.45 -3.14 2.95
N GLU A 38 -16.57 -1.83 3.14
CA GLU A 38 -17.59 -1.25 4.01
C GLU A 38 -19.00 -1.66 3.53
N GLY A 39 -19.79 -2.24 4.43
CA GLY A 39 -21.12 -2.78 4.13
C GLY A 39 -21.16 -4.26 3.69
N ILE A 40 -20.00 -4.91 3.45
CA ILE A 40 -19.95 -6.30 2.99
C ILE A 40 -18.97 -7.14 3.83
N LEU A 41 -19.49 -8.09 4.60
CA LEU A 41 -18.69 -8.81 5.61
C LEU A 41 -17.79 -9.92 5.05
N ASN A 42 -18.05 -10.39 3.84
CA ASN A 42 -17.34 -11.50 3.18
C ASN A 42 -16.46 -11.05 2.00
N VAL A 43 -16.31 -9.75 1.77
CA VAL A 43 -15.46 -9.20 0.70
C VAL A 43 -14.33 -8.40 1.32
N PHE A 44 -13.10 -8.74 0.95
CA PHE A 44 -11.90 -8.05 1.39
C PHE A 44 -11.25 -7.34 0.21
N ALA A 45 -10.69 -6.15 0.45
CA ALA A 45 -9.97 -5.39 -0.56
C ALA A 45 -8.62 -4.93 0.00
N VAL A 46 -7.61 -4.84 -0.88
CA VAL A 46 -6.21 -4.56 -0.50
C VAL A 46 -5.47 -3.79 -1.60
N GLY A 47 -4.29 -3.27 -1.27
CA GLY A 47 -3.39 -2.58 -2.19
C GLY A 47 -3.97 -1.27 -2.71
N ASP A 48 -3.66 -0.93 -3.96
CA ASP A 48 -4.04 0.35 -4.57
C ASP A 48 -5.54 0.44 -4.93
N THR A 49 -6.35 -0.51 -4.48
CA THR A 49 -7.81 -0.50 -4.62
C THR A 49 -8.53 0.12 -3.42
N VAL A 50 -7.86 0.25 -2.27
CA VAL A 50 -8.51 0.63 -1.02
C VAL A 50 -8.16 2.01 -0.52
N TYR A 51 -9.17 2.64 0.08
CA TYR A 51 -9.02 3.73 1.02
C TYR A 51 -9.07 3.14 2.43
N PHE A 52 -7.90 3.07 3.08
CA PHE A 52 -7.81 2.66 4.49
C PHE A 52 -7.37 3.85 5.34
N GLU A 53 -8.23 4.27 6.26
CA GLU A 53 -7.94 5.27 7.27
C GLU A 53 -8.62 4.92 8.59
N ILE A 54 -7.85 4.95 9.69
CA ILE A 54 -8.36 4.72 11.04
C ILE A 54 -7.73 5.76 11.95
N GLU A 55 -8.55 6.42 12.78
CA GLU A 55 -8.07 7.36 13.80
C GLU A 55 -7.15 8.45 13.19
N GLY A 56 -7.46 8.91 11.97
CA GLY A 56 -6.68 9.90 11.23
C GLY A 56 -5.38 9.38 10.60
N VAL A 57 -5.11 8.07 10.70
CA VAL A 57 -3.92 7.42 10.11
C VAL A 57 -4.30 6.73 8.82
N ARG A 58 -3.77 7.24 7.70
CA ARG A 58 -4.09 6.74 6.35
C ARG A 58 -2.95 5.87 5.82
N ALA A 59 -3.28 4.65 5.40
CA ALA A 59 -2.30 3.77 4.75
C ALA A 59 -1.83 4.38 3.43
N GLY A 60 -0.54 4.26 3.10
CA GLY A 60 -0.04 4.68 1.81
C GLY A 60 -0.35 3.68 0.69
N GLN A 61 -0.48 4.16 -0.54
CA GLN A 61 -0.54 3.34 -1.75
C GLN A 61 0.88 2.94 -2.18
N ASN A 62 1.46 2.01 -1.43
CA ASN A 62 2.82 1.51 -1.66
C ASN A 62 2.88 -0.01 -1.52
N VAL A 63 3.94 -0.59 -2.09
CA VAL A 63 4.12 -2.05 -2.13
C VAL A 63 4.21 -2.69 -0.74
N GLU A 64 4.74 -1.98 0.26
CA GLU A 64 4.85 -2.50 1.63
C GLU A 64 3.46 -2.63 2.27
N GLU A 65 2.61 -1.62 2.14
CA GLU A 65 1.23 -1.67 2.61
C GLU A 65 0.42 -2.70 1.83
N ALA A 66 0.56 -2.79 0.52
CA ALA A 66 -0.14 -3.81 -0.28
C ALA A 66 0.21 -5.24 0.17
N GLU A 67 1.49 -5.55 0.42
CA GLU A 67 1.91 -6.87 0.93
C GLU A 67 1.34 -7.14 2.33
N ARG A 68 1.39 -6.15 3.22
CA ARG A 68 0.91 -6.27 4.59
C ARG A 68 -0.61 -6.43 4.64
N GLN A 69 -1.34 -5.68 3.83
CA GLN A 69 -2.79 -5.78 3.69
C GLN A 69 -3.18 -7.14 3.14
N GLY A 70 -2.50 -7.64 2.10
CA GLY A 70 -2.73 -8.98 1.55
C GLY A 70 -2.61 -10.07 2.60
N LYS A 71 -1.56 -10.03 3.44
CA LYS A 71 -1.36 -10.99 4.54
C LYS A 71 -2.46 -10.89 5.60
N ALA A 72 -2.84 -9.68 5.99
CA ALA A 72 -3.88 -9.46 6.99
C ALA A 72 -5.26 -9.88 6.48
N ALA A 73 -5.58 -9.59 5.22
CA ALA A 73 -6.82 -10.03 4.58
C ALA A 73 -6.87 -11.55 4.49
N ALA A 74 -5.79 -12.22 4.07
CA ALA A 74 -5.72 -13.68 4.03
C ALA A 74 -5.94 -14.30 5.43
N GLU A 75 -5.30 -13.76 6.47
CA GLU A 75 -5.52 -14.23 7.85
C GLU A 75 -6.98 -14.03 8.29
N ASN A 76 -7.58 -12.87 7.96
CA ASN A 76 -8.96 -12.59 8.31
C ASN A 76 -9.96 -13.45 7.53
N ILE A 77 -9.69 -13.78 6.27
CA ILE A 77 -10.50 -14.72 5.48
C ILE A 77 -10.49 -16.10 6.16
N ILE A 78 -9.32 -16.61 6.54
CA ILE A 78 -9.21 -17.89 7.26
C ILE A 78 -10.00 -17.83 8.58
N ARG A 79 -9.86 -16.74 9.35
CA ARG A 79 -10.60 -16.56 10.60
C ARG A 79 -12.11 -16.49 10.38
N THR A 80 -12.58 -15.87 9.30
CA THR A 80 -14.00 -15.85 8.94
C THR A 80 -14.51 -17.27 8.68
N ILE A 81 -13.76 -18.08 7.91
CA ILE A 81 -14.11 -19.47 7.62
C ILE A 81 -14.15 -20.33 8.90
N GLU A 82 -13.21 -20.08 9.82
CA GLU A 82 -13.12 -20.79 11.09
C GLU A 82 -14.00 -20.20 12.21
N GLU A 83 -14.85 -19.22 11.91
CA GLU A 83 -15.69 -18.50 12.88
C GLU A 83 -14.92 -17.89 14.06
N LYS A 84 -13.65 -17.51 13.83
CA LYS A 84 -12.76 -16.89 14.82
C LYS A 84 -12.82 -15.37 14.75
N LYS A 85 -12.48 -14.73 15.87
CA LYS A 85 -12.34 -13.27 15.95
C LYS A 85 -11.31 -12.75 14.95
N LEU A 86 -11.71 -11.74 14.16
CA LEU A 86 -10.84 -11.07 13.19
C LEU A 86 -9.72 -10.26 13.85
N ARG A 87 -8.62 -10.07 13.13
CA ARG A 87 -7.50 -9.22 13.55
C ARG A 87 -7.51 -7.89 12.83
N ARG A 88 -7.40 -6.81 13.61
CA ARG A 88 -7.31 -5.45 13.08
C ARG A 88 -6.01 -5.25 12.32
N TYR A 89 -6.10 -4.65 11.15
CA TYR A 89 -4.96 -4.19 10.37
C TYR A 89 -4.38 -2.91 10.99
N ARG A 90 -3.05 -2.79 10.97
CA ARG A 90 -2.33 -1.57 11.39
C ARG A 90 -1.32 -1.18 10.30
N PRO A 91 -1.50 -0.01 9.66
CA PRO A 91 -0.58 0.44 8.62
C PRO A 91 0.76 0.83 9.22
N LYS A 92 1.84 0.67 8.46
CA LYS A 92 3.20 1.05 8.87
C LYS A 92 3.82 2.13 7.99
N ASN A 93 3.58 2.06 6.70
CA ASN A 93 4.04 3.05 5.74
C ASN A 93 2.85 3.91 5.31
N THR A 94 2.57 4.93 6.11
CA THR A 94 1.38 5.77 6.03
C THR A 94 1.67 7.05 5.23
N ILE A 95 0.62 7.77 4.84
CA ILE A 95 0.78 9.08 4.21
C ILE A 95 1.44 10.08 5.17
N GLN A 96 1.10 10.00 6.46
CA GLN A 96 1.64 10.87 7.51
C GLN A 96 3.09 10.55 7.87
N ASN A 97 3.52 9.29 7.73
CA ASN A 97 4.88 8.85 8.05
C ASN A 97 5.42 7.91 6.96
N PRO A 98 5.69 8.44 5.75
CA PRO A 98 6.10 7.63 4.61
C PRO A 98 7.54 7.16 4.78
N ARG A 99 7.83 6.01 4.17
CA ARG A 99 9.17 5.44 4.08
C ARG A 99 9.46 5.11 2.63
N ALA A 100 10.57 5.62 2.10
CA ALA A 100 10.86 5.50 0.68
C ALA A 100 12.34 5.34 0.39
N PHE A 101 12.63 4.61 -0.68
CA PHE A 101 13.95 4.48 -1.30
C PHE A 101 13.87 5.01 -2.74
N ILE A 102 14.24 6.26 -2.93
CA ILE A 102 14.13 6.97 -4.21
C ILE A 102 15.46 6.87 -4.95
N SER A 103 15.45 6.31 -6.16
CA SER A 103 16.64 6.27 -7.01
C SER A 103 16.83 7.62 -7.69
N LEU A 104 18.07 8.07 -7.82
CA LEU A 104 18.43 9.34 -8.48
C LEU A 104 19.14 9.14 -9.82
N GLY A 105 19.23 7.90 -10.32
CA GLY A 105 20.10 7.55 -11.44
C GLY A 105 21.57 7.38 -10.99
N ASP A 106 22.44 6.98 -11.92
CA ASP A 106 23.91 6.92 -11.71
C ASP A 106 24.33 6.21 -10.40
N ASN A 107 23.74 5.04 -10.12
CA ASN A 107 23.97 4.28 -8.88
C ASN A 107 23.79 5.07 -7.56
N LYS A 108 22.98 6.14 -7.58
CA LYS A 108 22.64 6.97 -6.42
C LYS A 108 21.18 6.75 -6.01
N ALA A 109 20.94 6.92 -4.72
CA ALA A 109 19.60 6.89 -4.15
C ALA A 109 19.54 7.76 -2.88
N VAL A 110 18.32 8.08 -2.48
CA VAL A 110 17.99 8.72 -1.20
C VAL A 110 17.04 7.80 -0.45
N MET A 111 17.32 7.60 0.83
CA MET A 111 16.38 6.97 1.75
C MET A 111 15.72 8.03 2.61
N TYR A 112 14.41 7.94 2.76
CA TYR A 112 13.62 8.75 3.67
C TYR A 112 12.95 7.84 4.70
N TYR A 113 13.13 8.15 5.98
CA TYR A 113 12.52 7.42 7.08
C TYR A 113 12.30 8.35 8.27
N GLY A 114 11.04 8.57 8.67
CA GLY A 114 10.70 9.29 9.90
C GLY A 114 11.30 10.70 10.00
N GLY A 115 11.32 11.44 8.89
CA GLY A 115 11.90 12.79 8.80
C GLY A 115 13.41 12.82 8.54
N ILE A 116 14.10 11.68 8.57
CA ILE A 116 15.54 11.60 8.33
C ILE A 116 15.81 11.24 6.87
N ILE A 117 16.68 12.03 6.24
CA ILE A 117 17.20 11.78 4.89
C ILE A 117 18.60 11.18 5.00
N PHE A 118 18.78 10.00 4.42
CA PHE A 118 20.06 9.30 4.39
C PHE A 118 20.49 9.01 2.95
N LYS A 119 21.72 9.40 2.60
CA LYS A 119 22.29 9.28 1.25
C LYS A 119 23.43 8.25 1.14
N PRO A 120 24.39 8.18 2.09
CA PRO A 120 25.49 7.23 2.01
C PRO A 120 24.97 5.79 1.86
N PHE A 121 25.50 5.02 0.91
CA PHE A 121 25.11 3.62 0.67
C PHE A 121 23.62 3.34 0.38
N ALA A 122 22.76 4.37 0.24
CA ALA A 122 21.32 4.20 0.07
C ALA A 122 20.98 3.35 -1.16
N TYR A 123 21.76 3.47 -2.23
CA TYR A 123 21.58 2.67 -3.44
C TYR A 123 21.85 1.17 -3.20
N ARG A 124 22.94 0.84 -2.50
CA ARG A 124 23.27 -0.56 -2.15
C ARG A 124 22.19 -1.15 -1.24
N MET A 125 21.73 -0.39 -0.26
CA MET A 125 20.64 -0.80 0.63
C MET A 125 19.34 -1.04 -0.13
N LYS A 126 18.97 -0.14 -1.06
CA LYS A 126 17.80 -0.32 -1.93
C LYS A 126 17.89 -1.62 -2.71
N LYS A 127 19.04 -1.89 -3.36
CA LYS A 127 19.27 -3.12 -4.13
C LYS A 127 19.16 -4.37 -3.24
N PHE A 128 19.69 -4.31 -2.01
CA PHE A 128 19.57 -5.39 -1.06
C PHE A 128 18.12 -5.65 -0.63
N VAL A 129 17.36 -4.60 -0.29
CA VAL A 129 15.93 -4.72 0.06
C VAL A 129 15.12 -5.30 -1.11
N GLN A 130 15.34 -4.79 -2.32
CA GLN A 130 14.68 -5.29 -3.53
C GLN A 130 15.02 -6.75 -3.79
N TRP A 131 16.28 -7.13 -3.71
CA TRP A 131 16.71 -8.52 -3.90
C TRP A 131 16.10 -9.46 -2.84
N ARG A 132 16.08 -9.04 -1.57
CA ARG A 132 15.45 -9.80 -0.48
C ARG A 132 13.94 -9.95 -0.72
N TYR A 133 13.28 -8.92 -1.25
CA TYR A 133 11.87 -8.98 -1.64
C TYR A 133 11.65 -9.99 -2.78
N MET A 134 12.42 -9.89 -3.87
CA MET A 134 12.27 -10.79 -5.03
C MET A 134 12.53 -12.25 -4.69
N ARG A 135 13.40 -12.54 -3.71
CA ARG A 135 13.64 -13.91 -3.22
C ARG A 135 12.42 -14.57 -2.56
N ARG A 136 11.39 -13.81 -2.17
CA ARG A 136 10.16 -14.38 -1.58
C ARG A 136 9.19 -14.95 -2.61
N PHE A 137 9.39 -14.64 -3.90
CA PHE A 137 8.53 -15.04 -5.01
C PHE A 137 9.24 -15.97 -6.01
N ARG A 138 10.41 -16.48 -5.64
CA ARG A 138 11.09 -17.58 -6.33
C ARG A 138 10.82 -18.87 -5.56
#